data_AF-A0A1W1B929-F1
#
_entry.id   AF-A0A1W1B929-F1
#
_cell.length_a   1.000
_cell.length_b   1.000
_cell.length_c   1.000
_cell.angle_alpha   90.00
_cell.angle_beta   90.00
_cell.angle_gamma   90.00
#
_symmetry.space_group_name_H-M   'P 1'
#
loop_
_entity.id
_entity.type
_entity.pdbx_description
1 polymer ?
#
loop_
_entity_poly.entity_id
_entity_poly.type
_entity_poly.pdbx_seq_one_letter_code
_entity_poly.pdbx_strand_id
1 'polypeptide(L)' 'MIYTNKIRLTKGYRDEEHIKKSDKIAEEHKPLIIEKIKEWKEEENAVSDVILKLENWWMEVEPIFAELGLV' A
#
# COMPACT_ATOMS: atom_id res chain seq x y z
N MET A 1 12.68 8.07 -2.87
CA MET A 1 11.64 7.22 -2.25
C MET A 1 10.74 7.92 -1.21
N ILE A 2 11.11 9.04 -0.59
CA ILE A 2 10.27 9.69 0.46
C ILE A 2 8.95 10.29 -0.12
N TYR A 3 8.96 10.70 -1.38
CA TYR A 3 7.82 11.38 -2.02
C TYR A 3 6.65 10.45 -2.36
N THR A 4 6.92 9.20 -2.75
CA THR A 4 5.87 8.24 -3.12
C THR A 4 5.00 7.88 -1.93
N ASN A 5 5.61 7.73 -0.74
CA ASN A 5 4.88 7.46 0.49
C ASN A 5 4.01 8.65 0.92
N LYS A 6 4.52 9.89 0.77
CA LYS A 6 3.76 11.11 1.06
C LYS A 6 2.53 11.26 0.14
N ILE A 7 2.68 10.94 -1.15
CA ILE A 7 1.57 10.97 -2.13
C ILE A 7 0.53 9.89 -1.81
N ARG A 8 0.95 8.67 -1.47
CA ARG A 8 0.04 7.55 -1.14
C ARG A 8 -0.77 7.82 0.14
N LEU A 9 -0.11 8.36 1.17
CA LEU A 9 -0.77 8.82 2.40
C LEU A 9 -1.78 9.94 2.11
N THR A 10 -1.42 10.96 1.31
CA THR A 10 -2.36 12.05 0.98
C THR A 10 -3.60 11.61 0.20
N LYS A 11 -3.48 10.57 -0.64
CA LYS A 11 -4.63 10.02 -1.38
C LYS A 11 -5.60 9.30 -0.44
N GLY A 12 -5.08 8.51 0.49
CA GLY A 12 -5.89 7.81 1.48
C GLY A 12 -6.70 8.74 2.41
N TYR A 13 -6.15 9.88 2.83
CA TYR A 13 -6.92 10.87 3.62
C TYR A 13 -8.02 11.55 2.81
N ARG A 14 -7.81 11.70 1.50
CA ARG A 14 -8.79 12.28 0.58
C ARG A 14 -10.00 11.35 0.41
N ASP A 15 -9.78 10.05 0.31
CA ASP A 15 -10.85 9.06 0.16
C ASP A 15 -11.76 8.99 1.40
N GLU A 16 -11.19 9.06 2.61
CA GLU A 16 -11.97 9.10 3.86
C GLU A 16 -12.83 10.37 3.97
N GLU A 17 -12.30 11.53 3.55
CA GLU A 17 -13.08 12.78 3.51
C GLU A 17 -14.22 12.73 2.48
N HIS A 18 -13.97 12.14 1.31
CA HIS A 18 -15.00 11.99 0.28
C HIS A 18 -16.17 11.13 0.78
N ILE A 19 -15.89 10.08 1.54
CA ILE A 19 -16.92 9.21 2.09
C ILE A 19 -17.70 9.90 3.22
N LYS A 20 -17.02 10.65 4.10
CA LYS A 20 -17.67 11.46 5.13
C LYS A 20 -18.64 12.49 4.54
N LYS A 21 -18.23 13.17 3.47
CA LYS A 21 -19.00 14.22 2.80
C LYS A 21 -20.00 13.71 1.75
N SER A 22 -20.06 12.41 1.50
CA SER A 22 -20.93 11.84 0.47
C SER A 22 -22.36 11.73 0.97
N ASP A 23 -23.30 12.39 0.28
CA ASP A 23 -24.74 12.25 0.53
C ASP A 23 -25.32 10.96 -0.09
N LYS A 24 -24.53 10.25 -0.90
CA LYS A 24 -24.93 8.99 -1.56
C LYS A 24 -24.74 7.76 -0.68
N ILE A 25 -24.05 7.91 0.44
CA ILE A 25 -23.77 6.84 1.39
C ILE A 25 -24.55 7.14 2.65
N ALA A 26 -25.38 6.19 3.09
CA ALA A 26 -26.12 6.34 4.33
C ALA A 26 -25.15 6.50 5.52
N GLU A 27 -25.46 7.41 6.45
CA GLU A 27 -24.59 7.78 7.57
C GLU A 27 -24.18 6.56 8.41
N GLU A 28 -25.08 5.60 8.59
CA GLU A 28 -24.85 4.35 9.30
C GLU A 28 -23.77 3.46 8.68
N HIS A 29 -23.53 3.59 7.37
CA HIS A 29 -22.55 2.78 6.65
C HIS A 29 -21.18 3.44 6.56
N LYS A 30 -21.10 4.77 6.70
CA LYS A 30 -19.84 5.51 6.58
C LYS A 30 -18.75 5.03 7.55
N PRO A 31 -19.03 4.77 8.84
CA PRO A 31 -17.99 4.29 9.78
C PRO A 31 -17.34 2.98 9.34
N LEU A 32 -18.16 2.00 8.93
CA LEU A 32 -17.68 0.68 8.49
C LEU A 32 -16.86 0.77 7.20
N ILE A 33 -17.28 1.61 6.26
CA ILE A 33 -16.53 1.80 5.01
C ILE A 33 -15.17 2.46 5.28
N ILE A 34 -15.13 3.45 6.17
CA ILE A 34 -13.88 4.12 6.56
C ILE A 34 -12.95 3.15 7.27
N GLU A 35 -13.46 2.30 8.16
CA GLU A 35 -12.69 1.26 8.83
C GLU A 35 -12.11 0.27 7.81
N LYS A 36 -12.90 -0.18 6.83
CA LYS A 36 -12.43 -1.12 5.82
C LYS A 36 -11.33 -0.54 4.93
N ILE A 37 -11.42 0.75 4.61
CA ILE A 37 -10.39 1.47 3.87
C ILE A 37 -9.09 1.56 4.67
N LYS A 38 -9.17 1.69 6.00
CA LYS A 38 -7.97 1.69 6.85
C LYS A 38 -7.31 0.32 6.90
N GLU A 39 -8.08 -0.75 7.07
CA GLU A 39 -7.57 -2.12 6.99
C GLU A 39 -6.81 -2.36 5.68
N TRP A 40 -7.42 -2.04 4.53
CA TRP A 40 -6.77 -2.26 3.23
C TRP A 40 -5.48 -1.46 3.06
N LYS A 41 -5.34 -0.28 3.69
CA LYS A 41 -4.08 0.47 3.69
C LYS A 41 -3.01 -0.22 4.53
N GLU A 42 -3.38 -0.78 5.68
CA GLU A 42 -2.46 -1.54 6.51
C GLU A 42 -1.97 -2.80 5.79
N GLU A 43 -2.88 -3.49 5.09
CA GLU A 43 -2.56 -4.63 4.23
C GLU A 43 -1.61 -4.23 3.08
N GLU A 44 -1.89 -3.14 2.36
CA GLU A 44 -1.00 -2.64 1.30
C GLU A 44 0.40 -2.34 1.82
N ASN A 45 0.51 -1.73 3.01
CA ASN A 45 1.81 -1.43 3.62
C ASN A 45 2.56 -2.74 3.96
N ALA A 46 1.86 -3.72 4.55
CA ALA A 46 2.46 -5.01 4.87
C ALA A 46 2.97 -5.74 3.61
N VAL A 47 2.20 -5.70 2.52
CA VAL A 47 2.62 -6.24 1.22
C VAL A 47 3.83 -5.49 0.69
N SER A 48 3.83 -4.16 0.77
CA SER A 48 4.96 -3.33 0.33
C SER A 48 6.25 -3.66 1.10
N ASP A 49 6.17 -3.94 2.39
CA ASP A 49 7.33 -4.33 3.21
C ASP A 49 7.90 -5.69 2.78
N VAL A 50 7.04 -6.65 2.43
CA VAL A 50 7.47 -7.95 1.90
C VAL A 50 8.13 -7.78 0.55
N ILE A 51 7.56 -6.97 -0.34
CA ILE A 51 8.14 -6.66 -1.67
C ILE A 51 9.55 -6.09 -1.50
N LEU A 52 9.73 -5.07 -0.65
CA LEU A 52 11.05 -4.46 -0.43
C LEU A 52 12.08 -5.48 0.10
N LYS A 53 11.66 -6.39 1.00
CA LYS A 53 12.55 -7.46 1.48
C LYS A 53 12.94 -8.42 0.37
N LEU A 54 12.01 -8.79 -0.50
CA LEU A 54 12.28 -9.66 -1.64
C LEU A 54 13.18 -8.97 -2.68
N GLU A 55 12.97 -7.70 -2.95
CA GLU A 55 13.85 -6.90 -3.83
C GLU A 55 15.27 -6.83 -3.27
N ASN A 56 15.41 -6.56 -1.97
CA ASN A 56 16.72 -6.55 -1.32
C ASN A 56 17.39 -7.93 -1.36
N TRP A 57 16.66 -8.98 -1.04
CA TRP A 57 17.17 -10.35 -1.13
C TRP A 57 17.57 -10.71 -2.57
N TRP A 58 16.77 -10.31 -3.57
CA TRP A 58 17.07 -10.55 -4.97
C TRP A 58 18.39 -9.87 -5.38
N MET A 59 18.61 -8.61 -4.98
CA MET A 59 19.87 -7.91 -5.26
C MET A 59 21.11 -8.61 -4.67
N GLU A 60 20.95 -9.35 -3.57
CA GLU A 60 22.05 -10.13 -2.97
C GLU A 60 22.32 -11.43 -3.73
N VAL A 61 21.29 -12.11 -4.23
CA VAL A 61 21.43 -13.44 -4.85
C VAL A 61 21.61 -13.38 -6.36
N GLU A 62 21.06 -12.37 -7.04
CA GLU A 62 21.11 -12.19 -8.49
C GLU A 62 22.52 -12.36 -9.07
N PRO A 63 23.60 -11.80 -8.50
CA PRO A 63 24.95 -11.99 -9.02
C PRO A 63 25.37 -13.47 -9.11
N ILE A 64 24.98 -14.29 -8.12
CA ILE A 64 25.29 -15.73 -8.09
C ILE A 64 24.55 -16.45 -9.22
N PHE A 65 23.28 -16.11 -9.44
CA PHE A 65 22.50 -16.69 -10.54
C PHE A 65 23.05 -16.26 -11.91
N ALA A 66 23.51 -15.02 -12.04
CA ALA A 66 24.15 -14.51 -13.26
C ALA A 66 25.48 -15.22 -13.53
N GLU A 67 26.31 -15.46 -12.51
CA GLU A 67 27.56 -16.24 -12.62
C GLU A 67 27.31 -17.68 -13.09
N LEU A 68 26.17 -18.27 -12.70
CA LEU A 68 25.74 -19.59 -13.13
C LEU A 68 25.03 -19.61 -14.49
N GLY A 69 24.80 -18.44 -15.12
CA GLY A 69 24.09 -18.30 -16.40
C GLY A 69 22.60 -18.62 -16.34
N LEU A 70 21.98 -18.47 -15.16
CA LEU A 70 20.56 -18.78 -14.91
C LEU A 70 19.64 -17.57 -15.05
N VAL A 71 20.20 -16.36 -15.13
CA VAL A 71 19.54 -15.08 -15.42
C VAL A 71 20.45 -14.20 -16.27
#